data_AF-A0AAU4SN36-F1
#
_entry.id   AF-A0AAU4SN36-F1
#
_cell.length_a   1.000
_cell.length_b   1.000
_cell.length_c   1.000
_cell.angle_alpha   90.00
_cell.angle_beta   90.00
_cell.angle_gamma   90.00
#
_symmetry.space_group_name_H-M   'P 1'
#
loop_
_entity.id
_entity.type
_entity.pdbx_description
1 polymer ?
#
loop_
_entity_poly.entity_id
_entity_poly.type
_entity_poly.pdbx_seq_one_letter_code
_entity_poly.pdbx_strand_id
1 'polypeptide(L)'
;MNDRKANLRFGSRPVRLADLASLVRAPAALSVPGDILAGAAAAGRPLGPRTVGTMASSVCLYWAGMALNDYADATIDAVERPQRPVPSGRVPRRTALSLAGGLTAAGLGLAALSGGRRGLGVALPLTGLIWAYDLKLKSTKAGPAAMAGARALDVLAGAVAAGGTKSGRRGLVPAALVGLHTYTLTALSRHEISGAPARLPATTLGVSAATALAAAGTAPSGPGRHPDARTAAVAAAGALGYLGTYGLAQVKAVREPSGENVRRAVGAGILGLVPLQTALTARGGSPVVAAALGAVHPLARRLARRVSPT
;
A
#
# COMPACT_ATOMS: atom_id res chain seq x y z
N MET A 1 13.23 -18.56 -57.50
CA MET A 1 11.80 -18.85 -57.26
C MET A 1 11.69 -20.05 -56.33
N ASN A 2 11.73 -19.84 -55.01
CA ASN A 2 10.83 -20.53 -54.07
C ASN A 2 11.02 -20.00 -52.64
N ASP A 3 9.90 -19.54 -52.09
CA ASP A 3 9.72 -18.88 -50.80
C ASP A 3 10.18 -19.74 -49.62
N ARG A 4 11.14 -19.23 -48.83
CA ARG A 4 11.24 -19.58 -47.42
C ARG A 4 10.24 -18.74 -46.64
N LYS A 5 8.98 -19.20 -46.60
CA LYS A 5 8.02 -18.76 -45.58
C LYS A 5 8.52 -19.26 -44.22
N ALA A 6 9.29 -18.41 -43.54
CA ALA A 6 9.53 -18.53 -42.12
C ALA A 6 8.17 -18.49 -41.40
N ASN A 7 7.70 -19.66 -40.98
CA ASN A 7 6.57 -19.80 -40.07
C ASN A 7 6.96 -19.21 -38.71
N LEU A 8 6.88 -17.88 -38.57
CA LEU A 8 6.79 -17.19 -37.28
C LEU A 8 5.43 -17.54 -36.67
N ARG A 9 5.34 -18.72 -36.04
CA ARG A 9 4.24 -19.09 -35.17
C ARG A 9 4.33 -18.20 -33.92
N PHE A 10 3.75 -17.00 -33.97
CA PHE A 10 3.29 -16.29 -32.78
C PHE A 10 2.07 -17.02 -32.22
N GLY A 11 2.28 -18.24 -31.70
CA GLY A 11 1.29 -18.90 -30.86
C GLY A 11 1.21 -18.11 -29.57
N SER A 12 0.24 -17.22 -29.44
CA SER A 12 -0.07 -16.54 -28.19
C SER A 12 -0.40 -17.62 -27.16
N ARG A 13 0.56 -17.93 -26.29
CA ARG A 13 0.33 -18.83 -25.15
C ARG A 13 -0.87 -18.28 -24.37
N PRO A 14 -1.84 -19.13 -23.96
CA PRO A 14 -2.95 -18.68 -23.15
C PRO A 14 -2.39 -18.10 -21.83
N VAL A 15 -2.90 -16.93 -21.45
CA VAL A 15 -2.51 -16.26 -20.21
C VAL A 15 -2.92 -17.16 -19.04
N ARG A 16 -1.95 -17.53 -18.19
CA ARG A 16 -2.22 -18.37 -17.01
C ARG A 16 -2.64 -17.52 -15.83
N LEU A 17 -3.45 -18.09 -14.92
CA LEU A 17 -3.81 -17.43 -13.65
C LEU A 17 -2.58 -17.03 -12.83
N ALA A 18 -1.52 -17.84 -12.87
CA ALA A 18 -0.25 -17.51 -12.20
C ALA A 18 0.41 -16.25 -12.77
N ASP A 19 0.30 -16.00 -14.08
CA ASP A 19 0.84 -14.80 -14.72
C ASP A 19 0.03 -13.56 -14.32
N LEU A 20 -1.29 -13.68 -14.22
CA LEU A 20 -2.16 -12.61 -13.72
C LEU A 20 -1.90 -12.32 -12.23
N ALA A 21 -1.73 -13.36 -11.41
CA ALA A 21 -1.40 -13.20 -9.99
C ALA A 21 -0.03 -12.53 -9.79
N SER A 22 0.94 -12.83 -10.66
CA SER A 22 2.24 -12.16 -10.69
C SER A 22 2.11 -10.69 -11.14
N LEU A 23 1.29 -10.41 -12.17
CA LEU A 23 1.05 -9.07 -12.70
C LEU A 23 0.50 -8.13 -11.61
N VAL A 24 -0.52 -8.60 -10.88
CA VAL A 24 -1.15 -7.78 -9.83
C VAL A 24 -0.43 -7.84 -8.48
N ARG A 25 0.72 -8.53 -8.43
CA ARG A 25 1.51 -8.78 -7.21
C ARG A 25 0.60 -9.25 -6.07
N ALA A 26 -0.22 -10.28 -6.33
CA ALA A 26 -1.36 -10.66 -5.49
C ALA A 26 -1.08 -10.75 -3.98
N PRO A 27 0.07 -11.29 -3.50
CA PRO A 27 0.36 -11.34 -2.06
C PRO A 27 0.52 -9.98 -1.40
N ALA A 28 0.98 -8.96 -2.13
CA ALA A 28 1.19 -7.61 -1.59
C ALA A 28 -0.15 -6.91 -1.28
N ALA A 29 -1.26 -7.35 -1.87
CA ALA A 29 -2.59 -6.86 -1.54
C ALA A 29 -3.02 -7.20 -0.09
N LEU A 30 -2.34 -8.12 0.60
CA LEU A 30 -2.67 -8.45 2.00
C LEU A 30 -2.41 -7.30 2.97
N SER A 31 -1.58 -6.32 2.61
CA SER A 31 -1.39 -5.11 3.44
C SER A 31 -2.47 -4.05 3.21
N VAL A 32 -3.25 -4.16 2.14
CA VAL A 32 -4.21 -3.12 1.72
C VAL A 32 -5.41 -3.04 2.68
N PRO A 33 -6.06 -4.15 3.10
CA PRO A 33 -7.15 -4.10 4.08
C PRO A 33 -6.81 -3.41 5.41
N GLY A 34 -5.53 -3.38 5.78
CA GLY A 34 -5.07 -2.73 7.02
C GLY A 34 -5.29 -1.21 7.02
N ASP A 35 -5.26 -0.53 5.87
CA ASP A 35 -5.56 0.90 5.77
C ASP A 35 -7.05 1.15 6.08
N ILE A 36 -7.92 0.34 5.47
CA ILE A 36 -9.36 0.40 5.68
C ILE A 36 -9.68 0.15 7.17
N LEU A 37 -9.04 -0.85 7.78
CA LEU A 37 -9.20 -1.16 9.20
C LEU A 37 -8.76 -0.02 10.11
N ALA A 38 -7.59 0.60 9.83
CA ALA A 38 -7.09 1.71 10.63
C ALA A 38 -8.07 2.91 10.61
N GLY A 39 -8.60 3.24 9.43
CA GLY A 39 -9.61 4.29 9.29
C GLY A 39 -10.94 3.96 9.97
N ALA A 40 -11.44 2.74 9.75
CA ALA A 40 -12.71 2.27 10.30
C ALA A 40 -12.68 2.16 11.84
N ALA A 41 -11.55 1.71 12.39
CA ALA A 41 -11.30 1.68 13.83
C ALA A 41 -11.31 3.09 14.42
N ALA A 42 -10.62 4.05 13.81
CA ALA A 42 -10.65 5.44 14.26
C ALA A 42 -12.06 6.06 14.22
N ALA A 43 -12.90 5.62 13.29
CA ALA A 43 -14.31 6.00 13.23
C ALA A 43 -15.19 5.30 14.30
N GLY A 44 -14.68 4.26 14.98
CA GLY A 44 -15.33 3.51 16.05
C GLY A 44 -16.11 2.26 15.58
N ARG A 45 -16.00 1.87 14.31
CA ARG A 45 -16.69 0.69 13.74
C ARG A 45 -15.73 -0.08 12.82
N PRO A 46 -14.75 -0.79 13.39
CA PRO A 46 -13.66 -1.41 12.63
C PRO A 46 -14.13 -2.52 11.67
N LEU A 47 -15.22 -3.22 12.00
CA LEU A 47 -15.74 -4.34 11.22
C LEU A 47 -17.25 -4.19 11.02
N GLY A 48 -17.68 -4.39 9.77
CA GLY A 48 -19.07 -4.37 9.34
C GLY A 48 -19.16 -4.61 7.83
N PRO A 49 -20.35 -4.91 7.28
CA PRO A 49 -20.51 -5.25 5.87
C PRO A 49 -19.99 -4.15 4.93
N ARG A 50 -20.19 -2.89 5.30
CA ARG A 50 -19.65 -1.73 4.55
C ARG A 50 -18.13 -1.70 4.56
N THR A 51 -17.49 -1.92 5.71
CA THR A 51 -16.03 -1.95 5.82
C THR A 51 -15.45 -3.10 4.99
N VAL A 52 -16.07 -4.28 5.00
CA VAL A 52 -15.65 -5.43 4.19
C VAL A 52 -15.79 -5.13 2.70
N GLY A 53 -16.92 -4.54 2.27
CA GLY A 53 -17.10 -4.10 0.88
C GLY A 53 -16.06 -3.05 0.46
N THR A 54 -15.69 -2.15 1.36
CA THR A 54 -14.62 -1.17 1.11
C THR A 54 -13.23 -1.80 1.07
N MET A 55 -12.95 -2.84 1.86
CA MET A 55 -11.70 -3.62 1.70
C MET A 55 -11.64 -4.28 0.32
N ALA A 56 -12.74 -4.88 -0.14
CA ALA A 56 -12.81 -5.48 -1.47
C ALA A 56 -12.60 -4.43 -2.56
N SER A 57 -13.25 -3.26 -2.44
CA SER A 57 -13.01 -2.10 -3.31
C SER A 57 -11.54 -1.71 -3.36
N SER A 58 -10.91 -1.59 -2.20
CA SER A 58 -9.52 -1.16 -2.06
C SER A 58 -8.54 -2.17 -2.67
N VAL A 59 -8.77 -3.48 -2.45
CA VAL A 59 -7.99 -4.56 -3.09
C VAL A 59 -8.13 -4.53 -4.61
N CYS A 60 -9.35 -4.31 -5.14
CA CYS A 60 -9.55 -4.14 -6.58
C CYS A 60 -8.79 -2.93 -7.14
N LEU A 61 -8.85 -1.77 -6.47
CA LEU A 61 -8.13 -0.57 -6.90
C LEU A 61 -6.62 -0.74 -6.80
N TYR A 62 -6.12 -1.44 -5.78
CA TYR A 62 -4.71 -1.80 -5.68
C TYR A 62 -4.27 -2.65 -6.88
N TRP A 63 -4.95 -3.77 -7.14
CA TRP A 63 -4.63 -4.62 -8.29
C TRP A 63 -4.77 -3.89 -9.64
N ALA A 64 -5.72 -2.96 -9.76
CA ALA A 64 -5.85 -2.10 -10.92
C ALA A 64 -4.58 -1.25 -11.14
N GLY A 65 -4.07 -0.61 -10.09
CA GLY A 65 -2.81 0.13 -10.13
C GLY A 65 -1.62 -0.76 -10.48
N MET A 66 -1.53 -1.97 -9.92
CA MET A 66 -0.43 -2.89 -10.25
C MET A 66 -0.42 -3.29 -11.73
N ALA A 67 -1.60 -3.60 -12.29
CA ALA A 67 -1.75 -3.90 -13.71
C ALA A 67 -1.47 -2.67 -14.60
N LEU A 68 -1.92 -1.49 -14.18
CA LEU A 68 -1.67 -0.23 -14.89
C LEU A 68 -0.19 0.16 -14.87
N ASN A 69 0.50 -0.06 -13.75
CA ASN A 69 1.93 0.19 -13.63
C ASN A 69 2.73 -0.66 -14.63
N ASP A 70 2.48 -1.97 -14.69
CA ASP A 70 3.14 -2.87 -15.65
C ASP A 70 2.78 -2.52 -17.12
N TYR A 71 1.58 -2.01 -17.38
CA TYR A 71 1.21 -1.46 -18.68
C TYR A 71 2.01 -0.20 -19.05
N ALA A 72 2.17 0.72 -18.09
CA ALA A 72 2.86 1.99 -18.28
C ALA A 72 4.38 1.81 -18.43
N ASP A 73 4.97 0.92 -17.62
CA ASP A 73 6.41 0.67 -17.57
C ASP A 73 6.90 -0.34 -18.60
N ALA A 74 6.02 -0.93 -19.39
CA ALA A 74 6.35 -2.04 -20.31
C ALA A 74 7.62 -1.82 -21.16
N THR A 75 7.88 -0.59 -21.62
CA THR A 75 9.07 -0.26 -22.41
C THR A 75 10.33 -0.13 -21.56
N ILE A 76 10.22 0.43 -20.35
CA ILE A 76 11.34 0.59 -19.41
C ILE A 76 11.71 -0.77 -18.83
N ASP A 77 10.70 -1.53 -18.40
CA ASP A 77 10.87 -2.87 -17.84
C ASP A 77 11.40 -3.88 -18.88
N ALA A 78 11.23 -3.64 -20.18
CA ALA A 78 11.86 -4.48 -21.20
C ALA A 78 13.40 -4.44 -21.14
N VAL A 79 13.97 -3.33 -20.65
CA VAL A 79 15.42 -3.18 -20.47
C VAL A 79 15.81 -3.54 -19.04
N GLU A 80 15.13 -2.98 -18.04
CA GLU A 80 15.54 -3.09 -16.63
C GLU A 80 15.11 -4.41 -15.97
N ARG A 81 13.97 -4.99 -16.39
CA ARG A 81 13.31 -6.12 -15.72
C ARG A 81 12.61 -7.05 -16.74
N PRO A 82 13.34 -7.61 -17.72
CA PRO A 82 12.76 -8.33 -18.86
C PRO A 82 11.89 -9.55 -18.45
N GLN A 83 12.10 -10.08 -17.25
CA GLN A 83 11.32 -11.17 -16.66
C GLN A 83 9.88 -10.81 -16.28
N ARG A 84 9.51 -9.52 -16.21
CA ARG A 84 8.15 -9.09 -15.82
C ARG A 84 7.07 -9.60 -16.78
N PRO A 85 5.82 -9.81 -16.34
CA PRO A 85 4.79 -10.46 -17.14
C PRO A 85 4.52 -9.80 -18.51
N VAL A 86 4.50 -8.46 -18.56
CA VAL A 86 4.25 -7.73 -19.82
C VAL A 86 5.46 -7.76 -20.77
N PRO A 87 6.68 -7.36 -20.36
CA PRO A 87 7.84 -7.40 -21.25
C PRO A 87 8.25 -8.81 -21.71
N SER A 88 8.11 -9.82 -20.84
CA SER A 88 8.39 -11.22 -21.20
C SER A 88 7.37 -11.84 -22.18
N GLY A 89 6.31 -11.11 -22.52
CA GLY A 89 5.24 -11.59 -23.42
C GLY A 89 4.28 -12.60 -22.80
N ARG A 90 4.42 -12.91 -21.50
CA ARG A 90 3.50 -13.82 -20.78
C ARG A 90 2.10 -13.22 -20.64
N VAL A 91 2.01 -11.89 -20.53
CA VAL A 91 0.76 -11.15 -20.53
C VAL A 91 0.81 -10.06 -21.62
N PRO A 92 -0.12 -10.05 -22.59
CA PRO A 92 -0.18 -8.97 -23.57
C PRO A 92 -0.41 -7.61 -22.91
N ARG A 93 0.27 -6.56 -23.39
CA ARG A 93 0.12 -5.19 -22.87
C ARG A 93 -1.35 -4.72 -22.83
N ARG A 94 -2.12 -5.03 -23.88
CA ARG A 94 -3.58 -4.76 -23.94
C ARG A 94 -4.37 -5.46 -22.82
N THR A 95 -3.99 -6.69 -22.46
CA THR A 95 -4.64 -7.45 -21.40
C THR A 95 -4.37 -6.81 -20.03
N ALA A 96 -3.15 -6.31 -19.80
CA ALA A 96 -2.85 -5.56 -18.58
C ALA A 96 -3.70 -4.29 -18.47
N LEU A 97 -3.87 -3.54 -19.56
CA LEU A 97 -4.73 -2.35 -19.58
C LEU A 97 -6.22 -2.69 -19.36
N SER A 98 -6.74 -3.72 -20.04
CA SER A 98 -8.13 -4.17 -19.84
C SER A 98 -8.37 -4.64 -18.42
N LEU A 99 -7.41 -5.36 -17.81
CA LEU A 99 -7.50 -5.78 -16.42
C LEU A 99 -7.50 -4.57 -15.48
N ALA A 100 -6.62 -3.60 -15.69
CA ALA A 100 -6.58 -2.37 -14.91
C ALA A 100 -7.92 -1.60 -14.98
N GLY A 101 -8.49 -1.45 -16.19
CA GLY A 101 -9.80 -0.83 -16.38
C GLY A 101 -10.94 -1.60 -15.71
N GLY A 102 -11.00 -2.93 -15.89
CA GLY A 102 -12.02 -3.78 -15.29
C GLY A 102 -11.97 -3.79 -13.76
N LEU A 103 -10.78 -3.88 -13.18
CA LEU A 103 -10.59 -3.80 -11.72
C LEU A 103 -10.89 -2.41 -11.17
N THR A 104 -10.59 -1.34 -11.93
CA THR A 104 -10.99 0.03 -11.57
C THR A 104 -12.52 0.14 -11.49
N ALA A 105 -13.23 -0.36 -12.52
CA ALA A 105 -14.69 -0.36 -12.55
C ALA A 105 -15.29 -1.19 -11.41
N ALA A 106 -14.74 -2.39 -11.16
CA ALA A 106 -15.16 -3.24 -10.05
C ALA A 106 -14.92 -2.56 -8.69
N GLY A 107 -13.76 -1.93 -8.49
CA GLY A 107 -13.44 -1.18 -7.28
C GLY A 107 -14.43 -0.03 -7.03
N LEU A 108 -14.69 0.80 -8.04
CA LEU A 108 -15.67 1.88 -7.95
C LEU A 108 -17.10 1.36 -7.71
N GLY A 109 -17.48 0.26 -8.35
CA GLY A 109 -18.76 -0.40 -8.13
C GLY A 109 -18.91 -0.90 -6.69
N LEU A 110 -17.89 -1.56 -6.14
CA LEU A 110 -17.87 -2.00 -4.75
C LEU A 110 -17.92 -0.82 -3.77
N ALA A 111 -17.21 0.28 -4.04
CA ALA A 111 -17.28 1.50 -3.24
C ALA A 111 -18.69 2.14 -3.26
N ALA A 112 -19.36 2.11 -4.42
CA ALA A 112 -20.74 2.58 -4.54
C ALA A 112 -21.72 1.70 -3.74
N LEU A 113 -21.57 0.37 -3.84
CA LEU A 113 -22.41 -0.58 -3.12
C LEU A 113 -22.19 -0.54 -1.60
N SER A 114 -20.94 -0.38 -1.15
CA SER A 114 -20.61 -0.37 0.28
C SER A 114 -20.85 0.99 0.95
N GLY A 115 -20.47 2.08 0.30
CA GLY A 115 -20.41 3.43 0.87
C GLY A 115 -21.30 4.47 0.18
N GLY A 116 -22.00 4.11 -0.89
CA GLY A 116 -22.84 5.03 -1.67
C GLY A 116 -22.06 6.24 -2.20
N ARG A 117 -22.73 7.40 -2.23
CA ARG A 117 -22.13 8.67 -2.66
C ARG A 117 -20.89 9.05 -1.86
N ARG A 118 -20.84 8.73 -0.56
CA ARG A 118 -19.70 9.06 0.30
C ARG A 118 -18.49 8.17 0.03
N GLY A 119 -18.73 6.87 -0.18
CA GLY A 119 -17.69 5.93 -0.61
C GLY A 119 -17.08 6.34 -1.94
N LEU A 120 -17.93 6.66 -2.93
CA LEU A 120 -17.49 7.19 -4.22
C LEU A 120 -16.73 8.51 -4.11
N GLY A 121 -17.13 9.40 -3.20
CA GLY A 121 -16.45 10.68 -2.97
C GLY A 121 -14.98 10.54 -2.54
N VAL A 122 -14.59 9.38 -1.98
CA VAL A 122 -13.18 9.07 -1.66
C VAL A 122 -12.55 8.19 -2.74
N ALA A 123 -13.29 7.21 -3.25
CA ALA A 123 -12.78 6.24 -4.23
C ALA A 123 -12.44 6.88 -5.59
N LEU A 124 -13.17 7.92 -6.02
CA LEU A 124 -12.90 8.63 -7.27
C LEU A 124 -11.57 9.41 -7.23
N PRO A 125 -11.32 10.28 -6.24
CA PRO A 125 -9.99 10.91 -6.08
C PRO A 125 -8.86 9.90 -5.92
N LEU A 126 -9.09 8.80 -5.18
CA LEU A 126 -8.11 7.72 -5.03
C LEU A 126 -7.77 7.08 -6.38
N THR A 127 -8.78 6.74 -7.17
CA THR A 127 -8.62 6.20 -8.54
C THR A 127 -7.85 7.18 -9.42
N GLY A 128 -8.20 8.46 -9.35
CA GLY A 128 -7.50 9.53 -10.09
C GLY A 128 -6.02 9.60 -9.71
N LEU A 129 -5.67 9.51 -8.42
CA LEU A 129 -4.28 9.49 -7.98
C LEU A 129 -3.52 8.24 -8.42
N ILE A 130 -4.14 7.05 -8.39
CA ILE A 130 -3.53 5.80 -8.86
C ILE A 130 -3.15 5.96 -10.34
N TRP A 131 -4.11 6.35 -11.19
CA TRP A 131 -3.88 6.54 -12.61
C TRP A 131 -2.88 7.66 -12.90
N ALA A 132 -2.98 8.79 -12.20
CA ALA A 132 -2.03 9.88 -12.36
C ALA A 132 -0.60 9.48 -11.95
N TYR A 133 -0.46 8.69 -10.88
CA TYR A 133 0.83 8.16 -10.43
C TYR A 133 1.46 7.26 -11.49
N ASP A 134 0.74 6.23 -11.92
CA ASP A 134 1.27 5.19 -12.82
C ASP A 134 1.62 5.73 -14.21
N LEU A 135 0.80 6.67 -14.72
CA LEU A 135 0.97 7.22 -16.06
C LEU A 135 1.93 8.41 -16.13
N LYS A 136 2.11 9.17 -15.04
CA LYS A 136 2.86 10.43 -15.10
C LYS A 136 3.66 10.78 -13.85
N LEU A 137 3.05 10.75 -12.66
CA LEU A 137 3.65 11.41 -11.50
C LEU A 137 4.84 10.64 -10.90
N LYS A 138 4.93 9.32 -11.09
CA LYS A 138 5.98 8.50 -10.46
C LYS A 138 7.42 8.91 -10.83
N SER A 139 7.62 9.42 -12.05
CA SER A 139 8.92 9.93 -12.53
C SER A 139 9.18 11.39 -12.17
N THR A 140 8.20 12.11 -11.61
CA THR A 140 8.30 13.54 -11.28
C THR A 140 8.62 13.77 -9.80
N LYS A 141 8.94 15.01 -9.39
CA LYS A 141 9.09 15.34 -7.95
C LYS A 141 7.81 15.09 -7.13
N ALA A 142 6.64 15.04 -7.76
CA ALA A 142 5.35 14.80 -7.09
C ALA A 142 5.07 13.31 -6.77
N GLY A 143 5.86 12.37 -7.28
CA GLY A 143 5.63 10.92 -7.09
C GLY A 143 5.41 10.48 -5.63
N PRO A 144 6.27 10.86 -4.65
CA PRO A 144 6.09 10.49 -3.26
C PRO A 144 4.81 11.07 -2.65
N ALA A 145 4.44 12.30 -3.02
CA ALA A 145 3.21 12.93 -2.56
C ALA A 145 1.96 12.24 -3.14
N ALA A 146 1.99 11.85 -4.42
CA ALA A 146 0.88 11.14 -5.05
C ALA A 146 0.66 9.75 -4.43
N MET A 147 1.72 8.97 -4.22
CA MET A 147 1.64 7.66 -3.56
C MET A 147 1.18 7.77 -2.11
N ALA A 148 1.71 8.75 -1.36
CA ALA A 148 1.26 9.05 0.00
C ALA A 148 -0.22 9.46 0.05
N GLY A 149 -0.67 10.29 -0.89
CA GLY A 149 -2.06 10.70 -1.03
C GLY A 149 -2.99 9.53 -1.33
N ALA A 150 -2.58 8.60 -2.20
CA ALA A 150 -3.34 7.39 -2.48
C ALA A 150 -3.54 6.53 -1.21
N ARG A 151 -2.47 6.25 -0.45
CA ARG A 151 -2.59 5.49 0.81
C ARG A 151 -3.38 6.26 1.89
N ALA A 152 -3.24 7.58 1.98
CA ALA A 152 -4.03 8.38 2.91
C ALA A 152 -5.54 8.33 2.56
N LEU A 153 -5.91 8.44 1.29
CA LEU A 153 -7.30 8.31 0.84
C LEU A 153 -7.86 6.91 1.09
N ASP A 154 -7.05 5.87 0.96
CA ASP A 154 -7.43 4.49 1.29
C ASP A 154 -7.85 4.38 2.77
N VAL A 155 -7.04 4.91 3.69
CA VAL A 155 -7.41 5.00 5.12
C VAL A 155 -8.70 5.79 5.33
N LEU A 156 -8.86 6.93 4.64
CA LEU A 156 -10.09 7.73 4.75
C LEU A 156 -11.32 7.00 4.22
N ALA A 157 -11.18 6.13 3.21
CA ALA A 157 -12.27 5.31 2.70
C ALA A 157 -12.81 4.38 3.81
N GLY A 158 -11.92 3.81 4.63
CA GLY A 158 -12.32 3.03 5.80
C GLY A 158 -13.07 3.85 6.85
N ALA A 159 -12.57 5.05 7.17
CA ALA A 159 -13.21 5.94 8.13
C ALA A 159 -14.61 6.41 7.68
N VAL A 160 -14.79 6.66 6.39
CA VAL A 160 -16.07 7.05 5.79
C VAL A 160 -17.02 5.85 5.70
N ALA A 161 -16.53 4.65 5.36
CA ALA A 161 -17.35 3.44 5.31
C ALA A 161 -17.96 3.08 6.68
N ALA A 162 -17.21 3.36 7.75
CA ALA A 162 -17.62 3.15 9.13
C ALA A 162 -18.64 4.18 9.66
N GLY A 163 -18.94 5.29 8.96
CA GLY A 163 -19.92 6.26 9.48
C GLY A 163 -20.23 7.51 8.62
N GLY A 164 -20.48 8.64 9.29
CA GLY A 164 -20.86 9.92 8.67
C GLY A 164 -19.69 10.88 8.46
N THR A 165 -19.94 12.15 8.12
CA THR A 165 -18.87 13.16 7.91
C THR A 165 -17.97 13.36 9.15
N LYS A 166 -18.55 13.27 10.35
CA LYS A 166 -17.79 13.29 11.62
C LYS A 166 -16.82 12.10 11.75
N SER A 167 -17.09 10.98 11.08
CA SER A 167 -16.24 9.79 11.03
C SER A 167 -15.02 10.00 10.13
N GLY A 168 -15.18 10.71 9.00
CA GLY A 168 -14.05 11.06 8.13
C GLY A 168 -12.97 11.89 8.85
N ARG A 169 -13.37 12.83 9.70
CA ARG A 169 -12.43 13.61 10.53
C ARG A 169 -11.61 12.75 11.49
N ARG A 170 -12.21 11.69 12.05
CA ARG A 170 -11.50 10.76 12.94
C ARG A 170 -10.44 9.94 12.18
N GLY A 171 -10.62 9.73 10.88
CA GLY A 171 -9.64 9.08 10.01
C GLY A 171 -8.44 9.94 9.61
N LEU A 172 -8.44 11.26 9.86
CA LEU A 172 -7.37 12.15 9.39
C LEU A 172 -6.01 11.83 10.01
N VAL A 173 -5.97 11.52 11.31
CA VAL A 173 -4.72 11.17 12.00
C VAL A 173 -4.11 9.87 11.44
N PRO A 174 -4.82 8.72 11.42
CA PRO A 174 -4.23 7.52 10.83
C PRO A 174 -3.91 7.69 9.33
N ALA A 175 -4.71 8.44 8.57
CA ALA A 175 -4.42 8.73 7.16
C ALA A 175 -3.12 9.53 6.99
N ALA A 176 -2.91 10.55 7.83
CA ALA A 176 -1.67 11.34 7.82
C ALA A 176 -0.45 10.49 8.20
N LEU A 177 -0.57 9.60 9.19
CA LEU A 177 0.53 8.75 9.64
C LEU A 177 0.91 7.68 8.59
N VAL A 178 -0.08 7.04 7.96
CA VAL A 178 0.15 6.12 6.83
C VAL A 178 0.71 6.89 5.61
N GLY A 179 0.20 8.09 5.34
CA GLY A 179 0.70 8.97 4.29
C GLY A 179 2.16 9.37 4.52
N LEU A 180 2.53 9.77 5.73
CA LEU A 180 3.93 10.10 6.10
C LEU A 180 4.85 8.90 5.92
N HIS A 181 4.46 7.73 6.43
CA HIS A 181 5.21 6.49 6.19
C HIS A 181 5.42 6.25 4.69
N THR A 182 4.34 6.28 3.91
CA THR A 182 4.37 6.04 2.47
C THR A 182 5.24 7.07 1.73
N TYR A 183 5.20 8.33 2.16
CA TYR A 183 6.04 9.40 1.60
C TYR A 183 7.52 9.11 1.86
N THR A 184 7.89 8.79 3.10
CA THR A 184 9.29 8.49 3.46
C THR A 184 9.82 7.28 2.71
N LEU A 185 9.01 6.22 2.59
CA LEU A 185 9.30 5.03 1.83
C LEU A 185 9.54 5.34 0.35
N THR A 186 8.64 6.10 -0.28
CA THR A 186 8.71 6.45 -1.70
C THR A 186 9.84 7.46 -1.99
N ALA A 187 10.23 8.28 -1.01
CA ALA A 187 11.38 9.16 -1.14
C ALA A 187 12.71 8.39 -1.09
N LEU A 188 12.81 7.38 -0.22
CA LEU A 188 13.97 6.48 -0.17
C LEU A 188 14.07 5.60 -1.41
N SER A 189 12.95 5.10 -1.95
CA SER A 189 12.95 4.17 -3.09
C SER A 189 13.62 4.73 -4.35
N ARG A 190 13.69 6.07 -4.47
CA ARG A 190 14.38 6.76 -5.57
C ARG A 190 15.90 6.64 -5.53
N HIS A 191 16.45 6.22 -4.40
CA HIS A 191 17.89 6.19 -4.14
C HIS A 191 18.41 4.76 -3.99
N GLU A 192 17.64 3.78 -4.48
CA GLU A 192 17.94 2.35 -4.37
C GLU A 192 19.13 1.90 -5.22
N ILE A 193 19.42 2.59 -6.33
CA ILE A 193 20.52 2.19 -7.23
C ILE A 193 21.84 2.79 -6.75
N SER A 194 21.90 4.12 -6.66
CA SER A 194 23.15 4.87 -6.43
C SER A 194 23.41 5.26 -4.97
N GLY A 195 22.47 5.01 -4.06
CA GLY A 195 22.55 5.49 -2.68
C GLY A 195 21.89 6.86 -2.47
N ALA A 196 21.70 7.23 -1.20
CA ALA A 196 20.97 8.42 -0.79
C ALA A 196 21.89 9.50 -0.23
N PRO A 197 21.53 10.80 -0.35
CA PRO A 197 22.17 11.85 0.44
C PRO A 197 22.05 11.53 1.94
N ALA A 198 23.12 11.69 2.72
CA ALA A 198 23.18 11.28 4.13
C ALA A 198 22.03 11.82 5.00
N ARG A 199 21.54 13.03 4.69
CA ARG A 199 20.40 13.64 5.38
C ARG A 199 19.09 12.90 5.19
N LEU A 200 18.87 12.22 4.06
CA LEU A 200 17.57 11.64 3.71
C LEU A 200 17.21 10.41 4.57
N PRO A 201 18.11 9.43 4.77
CA PRO A 201 17.86 8.36 5.75
C PRO A 201 17.63 8.89 7.17
N ALA A 202 18.35 9.96 7.57
CA ALA A 202 18.22 10.53 8.92
C ALA A 202 16.87 11.23 9.12
N THR A 203 16.42 12.03 8.15
CA THR A 203 15.11 12.68 8.21
C THR A 203 13.97 11.67 8.17
N THR A 204 14.07 10.65 7.31
CA THR A 204 13.04 9.59 7.22
C THR A 204 12.98 8.72 8.47
N LEU A 205 14.12 8.44 9.12
CA LEU A 205 14.15 7.80 10.45
C LEU A 205 13.45 8.66 11.50
N GLY A 206 13.75 9.96 11.55
CA GLY A 206 13.11 10.90 12.48
C GLY A 206 11.58 10.95 12.30
N VAL A 207 11.11 11.03 11.05
CA VAL A 207 9.67 10.97 10.73
C VAL A 207 9.07 9.62 11.12
N SER A 208 9.79 8.52 10.93
CA SER A 208 9.32 7.18 11.30
C SER A 208 9.22 7.01 12.81
N ALA A 209 10.17 7.54 13.59
CA ALA A 209 10.11 7.59 15.05
C ALA A 209 8.91 8.41 15.54
N ALA A 210 8.71 9.62 15.00
CA ALA A 210 7.54 10.45 15.32
C ALA A 210 6.22 9.76 14.95
N THR A 211 6.17 9.08 13.81
CA THR A 211 5.01 8.30 13.36
C THR A 211 4.69 7.17 14.34
N ALA A 212 5.71 6.44 14.79
CA ALA A 212 5.55 5.35 15.75
C ALA A 212 5.03 5.85 17.11
N LEU A 213 5.57 6.96 17.62
CA LEU A 213 5.12 7.58 18.87
C LEU A 213 3.66 8.03 18.77
N ALA A 214 3.29 8.70 17.66
CA ALA A 214 1.91 9.12 17.43
C ALA A 214 0.95 7.93 17.28
N ALA A 215 1.40 6.83 16.67
CA ALA A 215 0.60 5.61 16.52
C ALA A 215 0.44 4.82 17.83
N ALA A 216 1.46 4.84 18.70
CA ALA A 216 1.42 4.20 20.02
C ALA A 216 0.57 4.97 21.04
N GLY A 217 0.48 6.29 20.89
CA GLY A 217 -0.37 7.11 21.73
C GLY A 217 -1.86 6.75 21.57
N THR A 218 -2.69 7.28 22.44
CA THR A 218 -4.13 6.99 22.42
C THR A 218 -4.92 8.10 21.74
N ALA A 219 -6.03 7.76 21.10
CA ALA A 219 -6.91 8.77 20.52
C ALA A 219 -7.45 9.69 21.65
N PRO A 220 -7.59 11.00 21.41
CA PRO A 220 -8.19 11.90 22.39
C PRO A 220 -9.59 11.38 22.73
N SER A 221 -9.73 10.84 23.93
CA SER A 221 -11.01 10.42 24.48
C SER A 221 -11.49 11.55 25.40
N GLY A 222 -12.80 11.72 25.53
CA GLY A 222 -13.37 12.72 26.45
C GLY A 222 -12.80 12.58 27.87
N PRO A 223 -12.88 13.65 28.69
CA PRO A 223 -12.32 13.65 30.04
C PRO A 223 -12.80 12.41 30.83
N GLY A 224 -11.84 11.70 31.46
CA GLY A 224 -12.10 10.53 32.31
C GLY A 224 -12.03 9.16 31.62
N ARG A 225 -11.82 9.07 30.30
CA ARG A 225 -11.71 7.79 29.60
C ARG A 225 -10.24 7.43 29.35
N HIS A 226 -9.66 6.63 30.24
CA HIS A 226 -8.36 6.04 30.00
C HIS A 226 -8.48 4.92 28.96
N PRO A 227 -7.51 4.80 28.04
CA PRO A 227 -7.42 3.65 27.18
C PRO A 227 -7.26 2.38 28.01
N ASP A 228 -8.03 1.35 27.68
CA ASP A 228 -7.84 0.03 28.26
C ASP A 228 -6.38 -0.43 28.08
N ALA A 229 -5.78 -1.00 29.11
CA ALA A 229 -4.38 -1.44 29.13
C ALA A 229 -4.06 -2.36 27.94
N ARG A 230 -5.03 -3.21 27.55
CA ARG A 230 -4.92 -4.06 26.35
C ARG A 230 -4.75 -3.25 25.07
N THR A 231 -5.48 -2.15 24.93
CA THR A 231 -5.40 -1.28 23.75
C THR A 231 -4.04 -0.59 23.66
N ALA A 232 -3.56 -0.04 24.78
CA ALA A 232 -2.24 0.57 24.85
C ALA A 232 -1.13 -0.44 24.54
N ALA A 233 -1.22 -1.66 25.09
CA ALA A 233 -0.24 -2.72 24.85
C ALA A 233 -0.17 -3.15 23.38
N VAL A 234 -1.31 -3.36 22.72
CA VAL A 234 -1.33 -3.73 21.29
C VAL A 234 -0.85 -2.57 20.40
N ALA A 235 -1.21 -1.34 20.72
CA ALA A 235 -0.73 -0.16 20.00
C ALA A 235 0.80 0.00 20.11
N ALA A 236 1.33 -0.12 21.32
CA ALA A 236 2.77 -0.08 21.59
C ALA A 236 3.51 -1.24 20.88
N ALA A 237 2.98 -2.46 20.93
CA ALA A 237 3.57 -3.60 20.25
C ALA A 237 3.63 -3.40 18.73
N GLY A 238 2.57 -2.87 18.11
CA GLY A 238 2.56 -2.52 16.69
C GLY A 238 3.59 -1.44 16.33
N ALA A 239 3.69 -0.39 17.14
CA ALA A 239 4.62 0.71 16.92
C ALA A 239 6.10 0.28 17.11
N LEU A 240 6.37 -0.55 18.11
CA LEU A 240 7.68 -1.16 18.34
C LEU A 240 8.02 -2.13 17.20
N GLY A 241 7.06 -2.92 16.71
CA GLY A 241 7.24 -3.76 15.53
C GLY A 241 7.55 -2.95 14.26
N TYR A 242 6.89 -1.80 14.09
CA TYR A 242 7.18 -0.87 12.99
C TYR A 242 8.61 -0.32 13.05
N LEU A 243 9.06 0.15 14.22
CA LEU A 243 10.44 0.62 14.39
C LEU A 243 11.47 -0.51 14.30
N GLY A 244 11.15 -1.68 14.85
CA GLY A 244 12.00 -2.87 14.78
C GLY A 244 12.20 -3.38 13.35
N THR A 245 11.23 -3.15 12.46
CA THR A 245 11.35 -3.51 11.05
C THR A 245 11.98 -2.37 10.25
N TYR A 246 11.29 -1.24 10.11
CA TYR A 246 11.69 -0.15 9.23
C TYR A 246 12.74 0.77 9.86
N GLY A 247 12.55 1.16 11.12
CA GLY A 247 13.47 2.04 11.84
C GLY A 247 14.88 1.45 11.95
N LEU A 248 15.03 0.17 12.30
CA LEU A 248 16.33 -0.49 12.35
C LEU A 248 17.02 -0.56 10.97
N ALA A 249 16.25 -0.74 9.89
CA ALA A 249 16.80 -0.72 8.55
C ALA A 249 17.22 0.70 8.14
N GLN A 250 16.46 1.72 8.52
CA GLN A 250 16.83 3.13 8.33
C GLN A 250 18.08 3.50 9.14
N VAL A 251 18.26 3.01 10.37
CA VAL A 251 19.49 3.25 11.15
C VAL A 251 20.72 2.74 10.39
N LYS A 252 20.64 1.58 9.72
CA LYS A 252 21.73 1.08 8.87
C LYS A 252 21.99 2.02 7.69
N ALA A 253 20.92 2.48 7.02
CA ALA A 253 21.03 3.44 5.92
C ALA A 253 21.52 4.84 6.37
N VAL A 254 21.30 5.24 7.63
CA VAL A 254 21.86 6.47 8.22
C VAL A 254 23.36 6.34 8.41
N ARG A 255 23.81 5.20 8.95
CA ARG A 255 25.24 4.94 9.17
C ARG A 255 26.00 4.83 7.85
N GLU A 256 25.39 4.18 6.86
CA GLU A 256 25.96 3.97 5.54
C GLU A 256 24.88 4.13 4.46
N PRO A 257 24.77 5.31 3.83
CA PRO A 257 23.74 5.65 2.82
C PRO A 257 23.90 4.98 1.45
N SER A 258 24.39 3.74 1.40
CA SER A 258 24.59 2.98 0.16
C SER A 258 23.25 2.56 -0.47
N GLY A 259 23.24 2.36 -1.79
CA GLY A 259 22.06 1.88 -2.52
C GLY A 259 21.52 0.56 -1.96
N GLU A 260 22.41 -0.32 -1.49
CA GLU A 260 22.03 -1.58 -0.84
C GLU A 260 21.27 -1.37 0.47
N ASN A 261 21.80 -0.53 1.37
CA ASN A 261 21.12 -0.26 2.64
C ASN A 261 19.81 0.50 2.44
N VAL A 262 19.73 1.38 1.44
CA VAL A 262 18.48 2.03 1.03
C VAL A 262 17.46 1.02 0.51
N ARG A 263 17.84 0.10 -0.39
CA ARG A 263 16.97 -0.99 -0.87
C ARG A 263 16.44 -1.85 0.27
N ARG A 264 17.31 -2.22 1.21
CA ARG A 264 16.94 -2.97 2.42
C ARG A 264 15.94 -2.19 3.27
N ALA A 265 16.16 -0.88 3.44
CA ALA A 265 15.23 -0.01 4.16
C ALA A 265 13.88 0.09 3.46
N VAL A 266 13.84 0.20 2.13
CA VAL A 266 12.58 0.22 1.36
C VAL A 266 11.83 -1.10 1.52
N GLY A 267 12.49 -2.25 1.32
CA GLY A 267 11.87 -3.56 1.53
C GLY A 267 11.35 -3.74 2.95
N ALA A 268 12.10 -3.29 3.95
CA ALA A 268 11.67 -3.29 5.35
C ALA A 268 10.49 -2.35 5.61
N GLY A 269 10.44 -1.20 4.97
CA GLY A 269 9.34 -0.23 5.07
C GLY A 269 8.03 -0.78 4.51
N ILE A 270 8.06 -1.45 3.34
CA ILE A 270 6.89 -2.13 2.77
C ILE A 270 6.30 -3.14 3.78
N LEU A 271 7.17 -3.91 4.44
CA LEU A 271 6.75 -4.88 5.46
C LEU A 271 6.31 -4.21 6.77
N GLY A 272 6.94 -3.08 7.13
CA GLY A 272 6.65 -2.31 8.33
C GLY A 272 5.27 -1.66 8.35
N LEU A 273 4.61 -1.56 7.19
CA LEU A 273 3.27 -0.99 7.10
C LEU A 273 2.22 -1.79 7.91
N VAL A 274 2.30 -3.12 7.93
CA VAL A 274 1.33 -3.95 8.69
C VAL A 274 1.44 -3.74 10.21
N PRO A 275 2.65 -3.71 10.82
CA PRO A 275 2.82 -3.27 12.21
C PRO A 275 2.29 -1.85 12.48
N LEU A 276 2.50 -0.90 11.57
CA LEU A 276 1.97 0.45 11.70
C LEU A 276 0.43 0.46 11.69
N GLN A 277 -0.19 -0.24 10.74
CA GLN A 277 -1.66 -0.37 10.68
C GLN A 277 -2.21 -1.08 11.91
N THR A 278 -1.49 -2.04 12.47
CA THR A 278 -1.82 -2.72 13.74
C THR A 278 -1.87 -1.69 14.88
N ALA A 279 -0.85 -0.84 15.00
CA ALA A 279 -0.81 0.20 16.01
C ALA A 279 -1.99 1.19 15.86
N LEU A 280 -2.26 1.64 14.63
CA LEU A 280 -3.33 2.59 14.33
C LEU A 280 -4.74 2.01 14.55
N THR A 281 -4.94 0.73 14.22
CA THR A 281 -6.19 0.01 14.47
C THR A 281 -6.44 -0.15 15.98
N ALA A 282 -5.38 -0.46 16.74
CA ALA A 282 -5.46 -0.50 18.21
C ALA A 282 -5.76 0.89 18.77
N ARG A 283 -5.05 1.93 18.33
CA ARG A 283 -5.28 3.34 18.71
C ARG A 283 -6.73 3.78 18.48
N GLY A 284 -7.41 3.25 17.47
CA GLY A 284 -8.84 3.45 17.22
C GLY A 284 -9.79 2.74 18.19
N GLY A 285 -9.28 2.03 19.21
CA GLY A 285 -10.08 1.31 20.21
C GLY A 285 -10.46 -0.11 19.79
N SER A 286 -9.74 -0.71 18.85
CA SER A 286 -10.07 -2.04 18.29
C SER A 286 -8.94 -3.08 18.47
N PRO A 287 -8.51 -3.39 19.71
CA PRO A 287 -7.33 -4.21 19.97
C PRO A 287 -7.41 -5.65 19.45
N VAL A 288 -8.61 -6.25 19.42
CA VAL A 288 -8.81 -7.61 18.88
C VAL A 288 -8.57 -7.64 17.38
N VAL A 289 -9.14 -6.68 16.66
CA VAL A 289 -8.97 -6.55 15.19
C VAL A 289 -7.51 -6.21 14.86
N ALA A 290 -6.89 -5.35 15.66
CA ALA A 290 -5.48 -5.03 15.53
C ALA A 290 -4.58 -6.26 15.73
N ALA A 291 -4.83 -7.07 16.76
CA ALA A 291 -4.07 -8.30 17.00
C ALA A 291 -4.22 -9.30 15.84
N ALA A 292 -5.44 -9.45 15.30
CA ALA A 292 -5.69 -10.28 14.13
C ALA A 292 -4.94 -9.77 12.89
N LEU A 293 -4.93 -8.45 12.65
CA LEU A 293 -4.15 -7.83 11.57
C LEU A 293 -2.64 -8.07 11.76
N GLY A 294 -2.14 -7.91 12.98
CA GLY A 294 -0.74 -8.17 13.32
C GLY A 294 -0.33 -9.63 13.07
N ALA A 295 -1.25 -10.58 13.30
CA ALA A 295 -1.02 -11.99 13.01
C ALA A 295 -0.90 -12.32 11.51
N VAL A 296 -1.35 -11.42 10.61
CA VAL A 296 -1.13 -11.55 9.16
C VAL A 296 0.30 -11.19 8.77
N HIS A 297 1.02 -10.39 9.58
CA HIS A 297 2.35 -9.91 9.24
C HIS A 297 3.38 -11.03 8.97
N PRO A 298 3.51 -12.11 9.78
CA PRO A 298 4.39 -13.23 9.48
C PRO A 298 4.05 -13.93 8.16
N LEU A 299 2.76 -14.04 7.83
CA LEU A 299 2.30 -14.62 6.56
C LEU A 299 2.72 -13.72 5.38
N ALA A 300 2.50 -12.40 5.48
CA ALA A 300 2.95 -11.45 4.48
C ALA A 300 4.47 -11.51 4.27
N ARG A 301 5.27 -11.61 5.34
CA ARG A 301 6.73 -11.80 5.25
C ARG A 301 7.13 -13.10 4.56
N ARG A 302 6.43 -14.21 4.83
CA ARG A 302 6.69 -15.50 4.18
C ARG A 302 6.36 -15.47 2.69
N LEU A 303 5.26 -14.83 2.32
CA LEU A 303 4.83 -14.70 0.92
C LEU A 303 5.72 -13.75 0.11
N ALA A 304 6.18 -12.64 0.71
CA ALA A 304 7.10 -11.71 0.07
C ALA A 304 8.48 -12.33 -0.26
N ARG A 305 8.85 -13.45 0.38
CA ARG A 305 10.04 -14.22 0.00
C ARG A 305 9.86 -15.05 -1.28
N ARG A 306 8.61 -15.31 -1.69
CA ARG A 306 8.28 -16.14 -2.87
C ARG A 306 7.92 -15.31 -4.11
N VAL A 307 7.36 -14.12 -3.92
CA VAL A 307 7.03 -13.17 -4.99
C VAL A 307 7.58 -11.82 -4.58
N SER A 308 8.48 -11.26 -5.39
CA SER A 308 9.04 -9.93 -5.14
C SER A 308 7.89 -8.92 -5.05
N PRO A 309 7.79 -8.13 -3.96
CA PRO A 309 6.82 -7.04 -3.87
C PRO A 309 7.17 -5.87 -4.80
N THR A 310 8.41 -5.82 -5.28
CA THR A 310 8.94 -4.82 -6.22
C THR A 310 9.13 -5.39 -7.62
#